data_AF-A0A955ZF85-F1
#
_entry.id   AF-A0A955ZF85-F1
#
_cell.length_a   1.000
_cell.length_b   1.000
_cell.length_c   1.000
_cell.angle_alpha   90.00
_cell.angle_beta   90.00
_cell.angle_gamma   90.00
#
_symmetry.space_group_name_H-M   'P 1'
#
loop_
_entity.id
_entity.type
_entity.pdbx_description
1 polymer ?
#
loop_
_entity_poly.entity_id
_entity_poly.type
_entity_poly.pdbx_seq_one_letter_code
_entity_poly.pdbx_strand_id
1 'polypeptide(L)'
;MRVGLPWLLLPALLGVAAPARGQPAHPPPSSFEYLQYGVAFTAETVASAGDVCPPGASAPCIFGSGGGLTIRVGYRSRGPWYVGGAYEASRHDPSNLLRLAILQQIRAETRYYLDQGNRLTPYFSGGLGAALYGSEWGAETGGVTTFVGAGLEFQLSRTTLVGAGLAYRPLLLRGWTDTAGQRRADRYLGFGLAHVIALELSLEVRDPLARW
;
A
#
# COMPACT_ATOMS: atom_id res chain seq x y z
N MET A 1 -78.58 11.81 -45.11
CA MET A 1 -77.62 10.86 -45.73
C MET A 1 -76.35 10.86 -44.91
N ARG A 2 -75.81 9.67 -44.63
CA ARG A 2 -74.53 9.44 -43.93
C ARG A 2 -73.37 10.13 -44.66
N VAL A 3 -72.39 10.64 -43.91
CA VAL A 3 -70.91 10.62 -44.05
C VAL A 3 -70.43 11.55 -42.91
N GLY A 4 -69.46 11.32 -42.04
CA GLY A 4 -68.37 10.38 -41.87
C GLY A 4 -67.38 11.10 -40.93
N LEU A 5 -66.88 10.40 -39.90
CA LEU A 5 -65.75 10.73 -38.99
C LEU A 5 -64.51 11.26 -39.78
N PRO A 6 -63.30 11.61 -39.23
CA PRO A 6 -62.74 11.59 -37.84
C PRO A 6 -61.60 12.64 -37.53
N TRP A 7 -60.85 12.45 -36.41
CA TRP A 7 -59.48 12.95 -36.02
C TRP A 7 -59.40 14.31 -35.30
N LEU A 8 -59.21 14.36 -33.96
CA LEU A 8 -57.96 14.20 -33.16
C LEU A 8 -56.96 15.36 -33.30
N LEU A 9 -56.45 15.85 -32.16
CA LEU A 9 -55.04 16.21 -31.82
C LEU A 9 -55.06 17.15 -30.58
N LEU A 10 -54.82 16.62 -29.37
CA LEU A 10 -53.53 16.53 -28.65
C LEU A 10 -53.22 17.77 -27.77
N PRO A 11 -53.29 17.69 -26.43
CA PRO A 11 -52.59 18.64 -25.58
C PRO A 11 -51.10 18.29 -25.57
N ALA A 12 -50.27 19.30 -25.86
CA ALA A 12 -48.81 19.20 -25.84
C ALA A 12 -48.32 18.88 -24.42
N LEU A 13 -47.91 17.63 -24.21
CA LEU A 13 -47.08 17.21 -23.08
C LEU A 13 -45.67 17.77 -23.30
N LEU A 14 -45.38 18.93 -22.71
CA LEU A 14 -44.01 19.40 -22.48
C LEU A 14 -43.39 18.55 -21.34
N GLY A 15 -43.08 17.30 -21.66
CA GLY A 15 -42.16 16.50 -20.85
C GLY A 15 -40.75 16.99 -21.11
N VAL A 16 -40.18 17.75 -20.17
CA VAL A 16 -38.75 18.02 -20.13
C VAL A 16 -38.05 16.68 -19.93
N ALA A 17 -37.52 16.11 -21.03
CA ALA A 17 -36.69 14.93 -20.96
C ALA A 17 -35.39 15.31 -20.24
N ALA A 18 -35.22 14.80 -19.02
CA ALA A 18 -33.92 14.85 -18.36
C ALA A 18 -32.89 14.16 -19.25
N PRO A 19 -31.68 14.73 -19.44
CA PRO A 19 -30.65 14.07 -20.23
C PRO A 19 -30.36 12.72 -19.61
N ALA A 20 -30.47 11.66 -20.42
CA ALA A 20 -30.03 10.33 -20.04
C ALA A 20 -28.56 10.43 -19.62
N ARG A 21 -28.28 10.26 -18.32
CA ARG A 21 -26.91 10.11 -17.84
C ARG A 21 -26.36 8.86 -18.52
N GLY A 22 -25.48 9.05 -19.51
CA GLY A 22 -24.76 7.95 -20.14
C GLY A 22 -24.10 7.14 -19.02
N GLN A 23 -24.31 5.81 -19.03
CA GLN A 23 -23.57 4.93 -18.14
C GLN A 23 -22.08 5.23 -18.33
N PRO A 24 -21.30 5.43 -17.26
CA PRO A 24 -19.87 5.60 -17.40
C PRO A 24 -19.35 4.40 -18.19
N ALA A 25 -18.83 4.67 -19.39
CA ALA A 25 -18.33 3.64 -20.28
C ALA A 25 -17.14 2.98 -19.59
N HIS A 26 -17.37 1.80 -19.01
CA HIS A 26 -16.30 1.02 -18.42
C HIS A 26 -15.41 0.57 -19.57
N PRO A 27 -14.13 0.98 -19.63
CA PRO A 27 -13.22 0.46 -20.61
C PRO A 27 -13.11 -1.06 -20.43
N PRO A 28 -12.90 -1.77 -21.54
CA PRO A 28 -12.80 -3.21 -21.49
C PRO A 28 -11.66 -3.64 -20.56
N PRO A 29 -11.82 -4.73 -19.79
CA PRO A 29 -10.77 -5.26 -18.94
C PRO A 29 -9.49 -5.48 -19.75
N SER A 30 -8.33 -5.25 -19.14
CA SER A 30 -7.05 -5.43 -19.85
C SER A 30 -6.96 -6.87 -20.37
N SER A 31 -6.76 -7.01 -21.68
CA SER A 31 -6.64 -8.32 -22.31
C SER A 31 -5.27 -8.98 -22.10
N PHE A 32 -4.40 -8.32 -21.33
CA PHE A 32 -3.01 -8.68 -21.11
C PHE A 32 -2.70 -8.80 -19.62
N GLU A 33 -1.78 -9.70 -19.32
CA GLU A 33 -1.16 -9.83 -18.01
C GLU A 33 0.13 -9.03 -18.02
N TYR A 34 0.49 -8.42 -16.89
CA TYR A 34 1.68 -7.58 -16.81
C TYR A 34 2.62 -8.06 -15.73
N LEU A 35 3.91 -7.99 -16.03
CA LEU A 35 4.93 -7.87 -14.99
C LEU A 35 4.99 -6.40 -14.58
N GLN A 36 4.77 -6.12 -13.30
CA GLN A 36 4.79 -4.77 -12.75
C GLN A 36 5.87 -4.66 -11.69
N TYR A 37 6.81 -3.75 -11.91
CA TYR A 37 7.98 -3.56 -11.06
C TYR A 37 8.33 -2.08 -10.92
N GLY A 38 9.06 -1.71 -9.88
CA GLY A 38 9.41 -0.33 -9.66
C GLY A 38 10.01 -0.05 -8.29
N VAL A 39 10.00 1.22 -7.93
CA VAL A 39 10.52 1.73 -6.67
C VAL A 39 9.49 2.60 -5.97
N ALA A 40 9.61 2.74 -4.66
CA ALA A 40 8.85 3.69 -3.88
C ALA A 40 9.72 4.38 -2.85
N PHE A 41 9.44 5.66 -2.60
CA PHE A 41 9.89 6.34 -1.40
C PHE A 41 8.91 6.07 -0.29
N THR A 42 9.41 5.65 0.87
CA THR A 42 8.56 5.35 2.01
C THR A 42 8.88 6.30 3.14
N ALA A 43 7.86 6.91 3.72
CA ALA A 43 7.94 7.62 4.99
C ALA A 43 7.18 6.81 6.04
N GLU A 44 7.82 6.52 7.16
CA GLU A 44 7.27 5.70 8.22
C GLU A 44 7.12 6.53 9.49
N THR A 45 5.92 6.57 10.06
CA THR A 45 5.69 7.14 11.38
C THR A 45 5.33 6.05 12.37
N VAL A 46 5.97 6.07 13.53
CA VAL A 46 5.69 5.12 14.60
C VAL A 46 4.44 5.59 15.34
N ALA A 47 3.30 4.99 14.99
CA ALA A 47 2.03 5.25 15.65
C ALA A 47 2.05 4.77 17.11
N SER A 48 2.72 3.65 17.38
CA SER A 48 3.02 3.20 18.73
C SER A 48 4.22 2.27 18.72
N ALA A 49 5.25 2.60 19.49
CA ALA A 49 6.41 1.71 19.66
C ALA A 49 6.09 0.48 20.54
N GLY A 50 4.95 0.49 21.24
CA GLY A 50 4.48 -0.62 22.06
C GLY A 50 5.56 -1.18 22.99
N ASP A 51 5.73 -2.49 22.99
CA ASP A 51 6.67 -3.16 23.91
C ASP A 51 8.14 -3.07 23.44
N VAL A 52 8.38 -2.50 22.26
CA VAL A 52 9.75 -2.12 21.85
C VAL A 52 10.23 -0.97 22.74
N CYS A 53 9.35 -0.05 23.12
CA CYS A 53 9.68 1.07 24.02
C CYS A 53 8.72 1.12 25.22
N PRO A 54 8.95 0.29 26.25
CA PRO A 54 8.05 0.25 27.40
C PRO A 54 8.11 1.55 28.21
N PRO A 55 6.99 2.00 28.82
CA PRO A 55 6.87 3.30 29.50
C PRO A 55 7.71 3.45 30.79
N GLY A 56 8.48 2.43 31.18
CA GLY A 56 9.41 2.45 32.32
C GLY A 56 10.86 2.14 31.92
N ALA A 57 11.20 2.24 30.64
CA ALA A 57 12.58 2.03 30.18
C ALA A 57 13.50 3.11 30.74
N SER A 58 14.68 2.71 31.23
CA SER A 58 15.71 3.64 31.71
C SER A 58 16.43 4.36 30.55
N ALA A 59 16.41 3.76 29.36
CA ALA A 59 16.97 4.32 28.13
C ALA A 59 15.86 4.84 27.20
N PRO A 60 16.11 5.93 26.45
CA PRO A 60 15.12 6.51 25.55
C PRO A 60 14.72 5.55 24.42
N CYS A 61 13.61 5.83 23.75
CA CYS A 61 13.06 4.95 22.73
C CYS A 61 13.94 4.95 21.48
N ILE A 62 14.49 3.78 21.15
CA ILE A 62 15.36 3.59 19.99
C ILE A 62 14.60 3.37 18.69
N PHE A 63 13.26 3.28 18.72
CA PHE A 63 12.39 2.98 17.58
C PHE A 63 11.54 4.19 17.24
N GLY A 64 12.11 5.11 16.44
CA GLY A 64 11.47 6.36 16.03
C GLY A 64 10.91 6.32 14.61
N SER A 65 10.36 7.47 14.16
CA SER A 65 9.89 7.62 12.78
C SER A 65 11.06 7.71 11.80
N GLY A 66 10.80 7.51 10.52
CA GLY A 66 11.86 7.38 9.52
C GLY A 66 11.38 7.42 8.08
N GLY A 67 12.28 7.05 7.18
CA GLY A 67 11.97 6.92 5.77
C GLY A 67 13.03 6.15 5.00
N GLY A 68 12.68 5.68 3.81
CA GLY A 68 13.46 4.71 3.08
C GLY A 68 13.09 4.56 1.62
N LEU A 69 13.66 3.52 1.03
CA LEU A 69 13.40 3.10 -0.34
C LEU A 69 12.86 1.68 -0.35
N THR A 70 11.87 1.47 -1.19
CA THR A 70 11.26 0.18 -1.44
C THR A 70 11.45 -0.18 -2.91
N ILE A 71 11.86 -1.41 -3.19
CA ILE A 71 11.86 -1.99 -4.53
C ILE A 71 10.76 -3.04 -4.56
N ARG A 72 9.98 -3.08 -5.64
CA ARG A 72 8.86 -4.00 -5.78
C ARG A 72 8.84 -4.67 -7.14
N VAL A 73 8.34 -5.89 -7.17
CA VAL A 73 8.12 -6.66 -8.39
C VAL A 73 6.94 -7.61 -8.17
N GLY A 74 6.09 -7.74 -9.17
CA GLY A 74 4.96 -8.64 -9.07
C GLY A 74 4.20 -8.80 -10.37
N TYR A 75 3.26 -9.72 -10.33
CA TYR A 75 2.40 -10.09 -11.42
C TYR A 75 1.04 -9.38 -11.28
N ARG A 76 0.64 -8.65 -12.32
CA ARG A 76 -0.69 -8.04 -12.46
C ARG A 76 -1.53 -8.91 -13.38
N SER A 77 -2.53 -9.57 -12.80
CA SER A 77 -3.51 -10.37 -13.54
C SER A 77 -4.40 -9.49 -14.44
N ARG A 78 -5.10 -10.13 -15.38
CA ARG A 78 -6.15 -9.50 -16.22
C ARG A 78 -7.35 -9.00 -15.41
N GLY A 79 -7.53 -9.52 -14.20
CA GLY A 79 -8.59 -9.14 -13.28
C GLY A 79 -8.18 -7.96 -12.38
N PRO A 80 -8.76 -7.83 -11.18
CA PRO A 80 -8.42 -6.76 -10.24
C PRO A 80 -7.17 -7.06 -9.39
N TRP A 81 -6.48 -8.17 -9.59
CA TRP A 81 -5.43 -8.61 -8.66
C TRP A 81 -4.00 -8.32 -9.14
N TYR A 82 -3.16 -7.93 -8.19
CA TYR A 82 -1.70 -7.94 -8.26
C TYR A 82 -1.16 -8.78 -7.11
N VAL A 83 -0.14 -9.59 -7.37
CA VAL A 83 0.58 -10.37 -6.35
C VAL A 83 2.07 -10.23 -6.62
N GLY A 84 2.85 -9.90 -5.59
CA GLY A 84 4.27 -9.63 -5.75
C GLY A 84 5.04 -9.65 -4.45
N GLY A 85 6.28 -9.19 -4.54
CA GLY A 85 7.19 -8.99 -3.43
C GLY A 85 7.71 -7.56 -3.39
N ALA A 86 8.00 -7.08 -2.18
CA ALA A 86 8.65 -5.81 -1.93
C ALA A 86 9.80 -6.00 -0.95
N TYR A 87 10.93 -5.34 -1.21
CA TYR A 87 12.02 -5.19 -0.26
C TYR A 87 12.15 -3.70 0.08
N GLU A 88 12.19 -3.39 1.36
CA GLU A 88 12.25 -2.05 1.89
C GLU A 88 13.43 -1.92 2.85
N ALA A 89 14.19 -0.83 2.71
CA ALA A 89 15.21 -0.43 3.66
C ALA A 89 14.92 1.01 4.08
N SER A 90 14.56 1.20 5.35
CA SER A 90 14.23 2.50 5.93
C SER A 90 15.17 2.85 7.08
N ARG A 91 15.54 4.13 7.13
CA ARG A 91 16.30 4.72 8.23
C ARG A 91 15.32 5.32 9.21
N HIS A 92 15.37 4.87 10.45
CA HIS A 92 14.60 5.40 11.57
C HIS A 92 15.47 6.33 12.39
N ASP A 93 14.85 7.27 13.10
CA ASP A 93 15.51 8.15 14.06
C ASP A 93 15.64 7.42 15.41
N PRO A 94 16.82 6.91 15.79
CA PRO A 94 17.04 6.48 17.16
C PRO A 94 17.26 7.72 18.01
N SER A 95 16.72 7.74 19.23
CA SER A 95 16.97 8.80 20.23
C SER A 95 18.44 8.93 20.69
N ASN A 96 19.40 8.36 19.95
CA ASN A 96 20.83 8.38 20.22
C ASN A 96 21.56 8.99 19.01
N LEU A 97 22.26 10.09 19.23
CA LEU A 97 22.86 10.96 18.20
C LEU A 97 23.94 10.31 17.32
N LEU A 98 24.44 9.11 17.66
CA LEU A 98 25.65 8.52 17.06
C LEU A 98 25.44 7.21 16.30
N ARG A 99 24.19 6.75 16.11
CA ARG A 99 23.92 5.48 15.43
C ARG A 99 22.76 5.65 14.46
N LEU A 100 22.84 5.06 13.27
CA LEU A 100 21.66 4.93 12.39
C LEU A 100 20.92 3.63 12.72
N ALA A 101 19.63 3.75 12.98
CA ALA A 101 18.74 2.60 13.05
C ALA A 101 18.20 2.29 11.66
N ILE A 102 18.41 1.05 11.19
CA ILE A 102 17.93 0.59 9.88
C ILE A 102 16.91 -0.51 10.11
N LEU A 103 15.71 -0.29 9.57
CA LEU A 103 14.66 -1.29 9.45
C LEU A 103 14.68 -1.83 8.02
N GLN A 104 14.87 -3.13 7.89
CA GLN A 104 14.79 -3.84 6.60
C GLN A 104 13.58 -4.75 6.61
N GLN A 105 12.78 -4.71 5.56
CA GLN A 105 11.57 -5.53 5.44
C GLN A 105 11.54 -6.22 4.10
N ILE A 106 11.23 -7.51 4.10
CA ILE A 106 10.87 -8.26 2.90
C ILE A 106 9.42 -8.69 3.04
N ARG A 107 8.59 -8.34 2.06
CA ARG A 107 7.13 -8.47 2.14
C ARG A 107 6.60 -9.17 0.90
N ALA A 108 5.73 -10.15 1.09
CA ALA A 108 4.79 -10.59 0.07
C ALA A 108 3.60 -9.64 0.08
N GLU A 109 3.24 -9.10 -1.07
CA GLU A 109 2.20 -8.08 -1.23
C GLU A 109 1.12 -8.54 -2.21
N THR A 110 -0.12 -8.26 -1.85
CA THR A 110 -1.26 -8.36 -2.75
C THR A 110 -1.93 -6.99 -2.86
N ARG A 111 -2.35 -6.61 -4.06
CA ARG A 111 -3.23 -5.45 -4.29
C ARG A 111 -4.50 -5.86 -5.00
N TYR A 112 -5.62 -5.33 -4.54
CA TYR A 112 -6.93 -5.42 -5.17
C TYR A 112 -7.32 -4.06 -5.74
N TYR A 113 -7.35 -3.95 -7.06
CA TYR A 113 -7.67 -2.74 -7.79
C TYR A 113 -9.18 -2.60 -7.98
N LEU A 114 -9.71 -1.45 -7.59
CA LEU A 114 -11.07 -1.03 -7.88
C LEU A 114 -11.08 -0.41 -9.28
N ASP A 115 -11.09 -1.29 -10.28
CA ASP A 115 -11.04 -0.86 -11.67
C ASP A 115 -12.39 -0.25 -12.06
N GLN A 116 -12.39 1.07 -12.29
CA GLN A 116 -13.50 1.81 -12.91
C GLN A 116 -13.06 2.39 -14.26
N GLY A 117 -11.92 1.94 -14.80
CA GLY A 117 -11.44 2.42 -16.09
C GLY A 117 -10.89 3.84 -16.14
N ASN A 118 -10.61 4.40 -14.99
CA ASN A 118 -10.00 5.71 -14.88
C ASN A 118 -8.49 5.60 -14.98
N ARG A 119 -7.85 6.67 -15.47
CA ARG A 119 -6.39 6.84 -15.35
C ARG A 119 -5.91 6.83 -13.89
N LEU A 120 -6.82 7.07 -12.94
CA LEU A 120 -6.62 6.95 -11.51
C LEU A 120 -7.36 5.72 -11.00
N THR A 121 -6.62 4.70 -10.59
CA THR A 121 -7.16 3.43 -10.09
C THR A 121 -6.91 3.32 -8.59
N PRO A 122 -7.95 3.34 -7.75
CA PRO A 122 -7.80 3.04 -6.34
C PRO A 122 -7.52 1.55 -6.13
N TYR A 123 -6.76 1.22 -5.09
CA TYR A 123 -6.51 -0.15 -4.69
C TYR A 123 -6.48 -0.30 -3.17
N PHE A 124 -6.82 -1.51 -2.71
CA PHE A 124 -6.49 -1.98 -1.37
C PHE A 124 -5.27 -2.88 -1.44
N SER A 125 -4.41 -2.82 -0.42
CA SER A 125 -3.23 -3.66 -0.34
C SER A 125 -3.19 -4.39 0.99
N GLY A 126 -2.53 -5.54 0.98
CA GLY A 126 -2.27 -6.29 2.19
C GLY A 126 -1.19 -7.32 1.97
N GLY A 127 -0.59 -7.77 3.06
CA GLY A 127 0.47 -8.74 2.97
C GLY A 127 1.13 -9.06 4.29
N LEU A 128 2.18 -9.87 4.17
CA LEU A 128 2.97 -10.37 5.29
C LEU A 128 4.44 -10.45 4.88
N GLY A 129 5.33 -10.43 5.86
CA GLY A 129 6.75 -10.36 5.61
C GLY A 129 7.60 -10.62 6.83
N ALA A 130 8.90 -10.54 6.63
CA ALA A 130 9.89 -10.54 7.68
C ALA A 130 10.47 -9.13 7.84
N ALA A 131 10.86 -8.79 9.06
CA ALA A 131 11.51 -7.53 9.40
C ALA A 131 12.81 -7.81 10.15
N LEU A 132 13.85 -7.06 9.84
CA LEU A 132 15.12 -7.03 10.56
C LEU A 132 15.35 -5.59 11.04
N TYR A 133 15.71 -5.45 12.30
CA TYR A 133 16.00 -4.16 12.90
C TYR A 133 17.39 -4.17 13.51
N GLY A 134 18.17 -3.13 13.25
CA GLY A 134 19.52 -3.04 13.76
C GLY A 134 20.24 -1.76 13.37
N SER A 135 21.56 -1.85 13.32
CA SER A 135 22.45 -0.74 12.99
C SER A 135 23.05 -0.90 11.60
N GLU A 136 23.83 0.10 11.16
CA GLU A 136 24.54 0.15 9.87
C GLU A 136 25.37 -1.09 9.56
N TRP A 137 25.84 -1.78 10.59
CA TRP A 137 26.80 -2.89 10.49
C TRP A 137 26.19 -4.27 10.78
N GLY A 138 24.91 -4.35 11.15
CA GLY A 138 24.29 -5.64 11.46
C GLY A 138 22.88 -5.55 12.04
N ALA A 139 22.15 -6.67 11.92
CA ALA A 139 20.83 -6.86 12.50
C ALA A 139 20.95 -7.22 14.00
N GLU A 140 20.22 -6.50 14.86
CA GLU A 140 20.17 -6.74 16.31
C GLU A 140 18.96 -7.61 16.69
N THR A 141 17.86 -7.47 15.94
CA THR A 141 16.67 -8.29 16.10
C THR A 141 16.02 -8.58 14.74
N GLY A 142 15.14 -9.58 14.74
CA GLY A 142 14.32 -9.95 13.61
C GLY A 142 12.92 -10.34 14.06
N GLY A 143 12.01 -10.35 13.11
CA GLY A 143 10.61 -10.60 13.39
C GLY A 143 9.77 -10.73 12.13
N VAL A 144 8.46 -10.68 12.33
CA VAL A 144 7.48 -10.71 11.25
C VAL A 144 6.74 -9.39 11.18
N THR A 145 6.29 -9.05 9.99
CA THR A 145 5.45 -7.88 9.75
C THR A 145 4.24 -8.29 8.95
N THR A 146 3.12 -7.62 9.18
CA THR A 146 2.00 -7.64 8.24
C THR A 146 1.64 -6.22 7.89
N PHE A 147 0.86 -6.05 6.84
CA PHE A 147 0.33 -4.75 6.52
C PHE A 147 -1.04 -4.84 5.87
N VAL A 148 -1.78 -3.76 6.03
CA VAL A 148 -3.01 -3.48 5.29
C VAL A 148 -2.99 -2.01 4.92
N GLY A 149 -3.43 -1.69 3.71
CA GLY A 149 -3.37 -0.33 3.22
C GLY A 149 -4.34 -0.08 2.08
N ALA A 150 -4.34 1.16 1.63
CA ALA A 150 -5.03 1.58 0.43
C ALA A 150 -4.16 2.60 -0.30
N GLY A 151 -4.35 2.69 -1.60
CA GLY A 151 -3.62 3.65 -2.41
C GLY A 151 -4.35 4.01 -3.68
N LEU A 152 -3.75 4.94 -4.39
CA LEU A 152 -4.15 5.39 -5.70
C LEU A 152 -2.99 5.15 -6.64
N GLU A 153 -3.29 4.68 -7.84
CA GLU A 153 -2.32 4.53 -8.91
C GLU A 153 -2.76 5.38 -10.09
N PHE A 154 -1.91 6.29 -10.54
CA PHE A 154 -2.15 7.14 -11.68
C PHE A 154 -1.30 6.70 -12.87
N GLN A 155 -1.96 6.46 -13.99
CA GLN A 155 -1.32 6.07 -15.23
C GLN A 155 -0.78 7.30 -15.98
N LEU A 156 0.55 7.46 -15.97
CA LEU A 156 1.23 8.53 -16.71
C LEU A 156 1.30 8.21 -18.20
N SER A 157 1.65 6.97 -18.52
CA SER A 157 1.81 6.46 -19.89
C SER A 157 1.21 5.05 -19.99
N ARG A 158 1.30 4.41 -21.17
CA ARG A 158 0.79 3.03 -21.33
C ARG A 158 1.48 2.03 -20.40
N THR A 159 2.72 2.30 -19.99
CA THR A 159 3.53 1.40 -19.16
C THR A 159 3.91 2.02 -17.81
N THR A 160 4.01 3.35 -17.71
CA THR A 160 4.48 4.05 -16.51
C THR A 160 3.33 4.48 -15.61
N LEU A 161 3.51 4.25 -14.32
CA LEU A 161 2.54 4.49 -13.25
C LEU A 161 3.21 5.25 -12.12
N VAL A 162 2.46 6.16 -11.51
CA VAL A 162 2.83 6.77 -10.24
C VAL A 162 1.77 6.41 -9.21
N GLY A 163 2.19 5.91 -8.06
CA GLY A 163 1.30 5.53 -6.98
C GLY A 163 1.51 6.39 -5.74
N ALA A 164 0.44 6.53 -4.96
CA ALA A 164 0.50 6.98 -3.57
C ALA A 164 -0.26 5.97 -2.71
N GLY A 165 0.34 5.49 -1.63
CA GLY A 165 -0.23 4.48 -0.75
C GLY A 165 -0.10 4.86 0.71
N LEU A 166 -1.09 4.52 1.51
CA LEU A 166 -1.05 4.59 2.97
C LEU A 166 -1.26 3.18 3.51
N ALA A 167 -0.37 2.72 4.37
CA ALA A 167 -0.43 1.39 4.97
C ALA A 167 -0.21 1.44 6.48
N TYR A 168 -0.98 0.64 7.19
CA TYR A 168 -0.74 0.32 8.59
C TYR A 168 0.03 -0.99 8.68
N ARG A 169 1.11 -1.00 9.47
CA ARG A 169 2.09 -2.08 9.55
C ARG A 169 2.37 -2.46 11.01
N PRO A 170 1.72 -3.48 11.56
CA PRO A 170 2.18 -4.10 12.78
C PRO A 170 3.49 -4.87 12.54
N LEU A 171 4.38 -4.76 13.53
CA LEU A 171 5.71 -5.38 13.58
C LEU A 171 5.81 -6.20 14.86
N LEU A 172 6.04 -7.50 14.72
CA LEU A 172 6.28 -8.39 15.86
C LEU A 172 7.76 -8.76 15.87
N LEU A 173 8.53 -8.09 16.72
CA LEU A 173 9.98 -8.26 16.83
C LEU A 173 10.34 -9.18 17.99
N ARG A 174 11.35 -10.03 17.80
CA ARG A 174 11.90 -10.86 18.87
C ARG A 174 12.59 -9.97 19.91
N GLY A 175 12.46 -10.33 21.18
CA GLY A 175 13.12 -9.64 22.28
C GLY A 175 14.64 -9.63 22.12
N TRP A 176 15.24 -8.48 22.42
CA TRP A 176 16.68 -8.28 22.38
C TRP A 176 17.12 -7.32 23.48
N THR A 177 18.42 -7.29 23.75
CA THR A 177 19.04 -6.32 24.64
C THR A 177 19.72 -5.27 23.78
N ASP A 178 19.33 -4.01 23.95
CA ASP A 178 19.96 -2.90 23.24
C ASP A 178 21.36 -2.60 23.78
N THR A 179 22.09 -1.70 23.11
CA THR A 179 23.43 -1.29 23.55
C THR A 179 23.47 -0.55 24.89
N ALA A 180 22.33 -0.06 25.38
CA ALA A 180 22.21 0.53 26.71
C ALA A 180 21.96 -0.53 27.80
N GLY A 181 21.97 -1.83 27.44
CA GLY A 181 21.70 -2.92 28.35
C GLY A 181 20.22 -3.08 28.69
N GLN A 182 19.32 -2.36 28.01
CA GLN A 182 17.89 -2.41 28.25
C GLN A 182 17.28 -3.53 27.40
N ARG A 183 16.49 -4.40 28.04
CA ARG A 183 15.71 -5.42 27.34
C ARG A 183 14.51 -4.77 26.65
N ARG A 184 14.33 -5.10 25.38
CA ARG A 184 13.30 -4.58 24.46
C ARG A 184 12.44 -5.75 23.97
N ALA A 185 11.17 -5.49 23.67
CA ALA A 185 10.28 -6.43 22.99
C ALA A 185 10.13 -7.81 23.67
N ASP A 186 9.96 -7.85 24.99
CA ASP A 186 9.95 -9.09 25.79
C ASP A 186 8.59 -9.44 26.43
N ARG A 187 7.48 -8.94 25.89
CA ARG A 187 6.17 -9.08 26.55
C ARG A 187 5.42 -10.34 26.15
N TYR A 188 5.25 -10.56 24.85
CA TYR A 188 4.43 -11.63 24.30
C TYR A 188 5.29 -12.85 23.96
N LEU A 189 5.59 -13.70 24.95
CA LEU A 189 6.43 -14.90 24.78
C LEU A 189 7.82 -14.58 24.20
N GLY A 190 8.42 -13.47 24.65
CA GLY A 190 9.70 -12.99 24.13
C GLY A 190 9.60 -12.23 22.80
N PHE A 191 8.42 -11.69 22.48
CA PHE A 191 8.21 -10.77 21.36
C PHE A 191 7.57 -9.45 21.82
N GLY A 192 7.78 -8.40 21.03
CA GLY A 192 7.19 -7.09 21.22
C GLY A 192 6.47 -6.62 19.97
N LEU A 193 5.33 -5.99 20.17
CA LEU A 193 4.51 -5.44 19.11
C LEU A 193 4.78 -3.95 18.96
N ALA A 194 5.09 -3.51 17.75
CA ALA A 194 5.15 -2.11 17.35
C ALA A 194 4.21 -1.86 16.17
N HIS A 195 3.80 -0.61 16.02
CA HIS A 195 2.81 -0.17 15.04
C HIS A 195 3.35 1.01 14.25
N VAL A 196 3.42 0.84 12.95
CA VAL A 196 3.92 1.85 12.00
C VAL A 196 2.82 2.21 11.03
N ILE A 197 2.75 3.48 10.65
CA ILE A 197 1.97 3.97 9.52
C ILE A 197 2.98 4.38 8.45
N ALA A 198 2.85 3.81 7.26
CA ALA A 198 3.72 4.07 6.13
C ALA A 198 2.98 4.83 5.03
N LEU A 199 3.60 5.88 4.53
CA LEU A 199 3.21 6.58 3.32
C LEU A 199 4.21 6.21 2.22
N GLU A 200 3.71 5.64 1.12
CA GLU A 200 4.52 5.23 -0.03
C GLU A 200 4.21 6.12 -1.24
N LEU A 201 5.24 6.65 -1.89
CA LEU A 201 5.14 7.29 -3.21
C LEU A 201 5.89 6.41 -4.22
N SER A 202 5.16 5.73 -5.11
CA SER A 202 5.73 4.74 -6.02
C SER A 202 5.85 5.26 -7.45
N LEU A 203 6.88 4.77 -8.14
CA LEU A 203 7.05 4.86 -9.59
C LEU A 203 7.23 3.45 -10.12
N GLU A 204 6.28 2.98 -10.92
CA GLU A 204 6.20 1.60 -11.38
C GLU A 204 6.07 1.54 -12.91
N VAL A 205 6.56 0.45 -13.48
CA VAL A 205 6.48 0.12 -14.91
C VAL A 205 5.70 -1.18 -15.07
N ARG A 206 4.86 -1.25 -16.10
CA ARG A 206 4.10 -2.43 -16.53
C ARG A 206 4.57 -2.89 -17.89
N ASP A 207 5.08 -4.11 -17.94
CA ASP A 207 5.44 -4.78 -19.17
C ASP A 207 4.48 -5.93 -19.47
N PRO A 208 3.87 -5.99 -20.66
CA PRO A 208 2.96 -7.07 -21.02
C PRO A 208 3.74 -8.38 -21.12
N LEU A 209 3.23 -9.42 -20.46
CA LEU A 209 3.79 -10.76 -20.54
C LEU A 209 3.44 -11.38 -21.90
N ALA A 210 4.45 -11.96 -22.55
CA ALA A 210 4.28 -12.65 -23.82
C ALA A 210 3.41 -13.91 -23.62
N ARG A 211 2.52 -14.18 -24.59
CA ARG A 211 1.78 -15.44 -24.64
C ARG A 211 2.67 -16.48 -25.29
N TRP A 212 2.95 -17.58 -24.59
CA TRP A 212 3.46 -18.82 -25.17
C TRP A 212 2.32 -19.75 -25.57
#